data_AF-A0A351SJH9-F1
#
_entry.id   AF-A0A351SJH9-F1
#
_cell.length_a   1.000
_cell.length_b   1.000
_cell.length_c   1.000
_cell.angle_alpha   90.00
_cell.angle_beta   90.00
_cell.angle_gamma   90.00
#
_symmetry.space_group_name_H-M   'P 1'
#
loop_
_entity.id
_entity.type
_entity.pdbx_description
1 polymer ?
#
loop_
_entity_poly.entity_id
_entity_poly.type
_entity_poly.pdbx_seq_one_letter_code
_entity_poly.pdbx_strand_id
1 'polypeptide(L)'
;MIRNATKEDIEAFAEDAYLYQCLSKSSFRGVVCEESGEILGIAALVNTGDQLSAISAMKEGMRTKPVSIMKTARKFAEILNRYGQGAYAQASSEEKNARNFLLRVGFNEAHGDVFVWGDEWRNMHR
;
A
#
# COMPACT_ATOMS: atom_id res chain seq x y z
N MET A 1 -3.65 13.70 -9.76
CA MET A 1 -4.85 13.58 -8.91
C MET A 1 -4.71 12.35 -8.01
N ILE A 2 -5.17 12.42 -6.76
CA ILE A 2 -5.17 11.25 -5.85
C ILE A 2 -6.61 10.95 -5.44
N ARG A 3 -7.11 9.77 -5.79
CA ARG A 3 -8.50 9.35 -5.59
C ARG A 3 -8.58 7.92 -5.08
N ASN A 4 -9.76 7.50 -4.65
CA ASN A 4 -9.99 6.11 -4.27
C ASN A 4 -9.82 5.22 -5.50
N ALA A 5 -9.21 4.05 -5.29
CA ALA A 5 -9.05 3.04 -6.32
C ALA A 5 -10.38 2.33 -6.59
N THR A 6 -10.70 2.10 -7.85
CA THR A 6 -11.78 1.25 -8.33
C THR A 6 -11.24 -0.09 -8.84
N LYS A 7 -12.12 -1.02 -9.22
CA LYS A 7 -11.68 -2.31 -9.73
C LYS A 7 -11.02 -2.16 -11.11
N GLU A 8 -11.55 -1.26 -11.93
CA GLU A 8 -11.04 -0.92 -13.25
C GLU A 8 -9.64 -0.30 -13.17
N ASP A 9 -9.34 0.45 -12.12
CA ASP A 9 -7.99 1.00 -11.90
C ASP A 9 -6.94 -0.10 -11.73
N ILE A 10 -7.32 -1.22 -11.14
CA ILE A 10 -6.41 -2.35 -10.89
C ILE A 10 -6.14 -3.07 -12.19
N GLU A 11 -7.18 -3.30 -12.99
CA GLU A 11 -7.06 -3.83 -14.34
C GLU A 11 -6.18 -2.92 -15.22
N ALA A 12 -6.37 -1.60 -15.13
CA ALA A 12 -5.59 -0.61 -15.88
C ALA A 12 -4.14 -0.44 -15.38
N PHE A 13 -3.88 -0.69 -14.10
CA PHE A 13 -2.55 -0.60 -13.52
C PHE A 13 -1.77 -1.90 -13.62
N ALA A 14 -2.45 -3.05 -13.67
CA ALA A 14 -1.84 -4.37 -13.65
C ALA A 14 -1.20 -4.74 -14.99
N GLU A 15 -0.02 -4.21 -15.23
CA GLU A 15 1.01 -4.91 -16.02
C GLU A 15 1.68 -6.01 -15.16
N ASP A 16 1.53 -5.93 -13.83
CA ASP A 16 2.04 -6.88 -12.84
C ASP A 16 0.99 -7.96 -12.49
N ALA A 17 1.27 -9.21 -12.89
CA ALA A 17 0.41 -10.36 -12.69
C ALA A 17 0.13 -10.68 -11.21
N TYR A 18 1.06 -10.35 -10.30
CA TYR A 18 0.91 -10.61 -8.87
C TYR A 18 -0.11 -9.65 -8.24
N LEU A 19 0.01 -8.36 -8.54
CA LEU A 19 -0.97 -7.34 -8.11
C LEU A 19 -2.38 -7.67 -8.60
N TYR A 20 -2.51 -8.04 -9.87
CA TYR A 20 -3.79 -8.46 -10.42
C TYR A 20 -4.37 -9.66 -9.67
N GLN A 21 -3.57 -10.68 -9.40
CA GLN A 21 -4.03 -11.89 -8.73
C GLN A 21 -4.48 -11.62 -7.29
N CYS A 22 -3.74 -10.80 -6.54
CA CYS A 22 -4.10 -10.42 -5.17
C CYS A 22 -5.36 -9.57 -5.11
N LEU A 23 -5.54 -8.66 -6.07
CA LEU A 23 -6.59 -7.66 -6.02
C LEU A 23 -7.89 -8.06 -6.74
N SER A 24 -7.83 -8.96 -7.72
CA SER A 24 -9.01 -9.40 -8.49
C SER A 24 -9.90 -10.39 -7.74
N LYS A 25 -9.36 -11.11 -6.74
CA LYS A 25 -10.05 -12.18 -6.00
C LYS A 25 -10.57 -11.77 -4.63
N SER A 26 -10.18 -10.59 -4.14
CA SER A 26 -10.47 -10.13 -2.79
C SER A 26 -11.15 -8.77 -2.80
N SER A 27 -11.96 -8.50 -1.78
CA SER A 27 -12.38 -7.13 -1.49
C SER A 27 -11.16 -6.30 -1.12
N PHE A 28 -10.99 -5.14 -1.77
CA PHE A 28 -9.91 -4.22 -1.47
C PHE A 28 -10.44 -2.80 -1.20
N ARG A 29 -9.62 -2.01 -0.52
CA ARG A 29 -9.74 -0.55 -0.44
C ARG A 29 -8.40 0.07 -0.71
N GLY A 30 -8.34 1.03 -1.61
CA GLY A 30 -7.07 1.65 -1.95
C GLY A 30 -7.22 3.05 -2.49
N VAL A 31 -6.07 3.60 -2.85
CA VAL A 31 -5.94 4.87 -3.55
C VAL A 31 -5.04 4.69 -4.75
N VAL A 32 -5.31 5.49 -5.77
CA VAL A 32 -4.44 5.64 -6.94
C VAL A 32 -3.91 7.06 -7.04
N CYS A 33 -2.69 7.17 -7.56
CA CYS A 33 -2.10 8.41 -8.02
C CYS A 33 -2.17 8.45 -9.54
N GLU A 34 -3.01 9.33 -10.07
CA GLU A 34 -3.23 9.51 -11.51
C GLU A 34 -2.59 10.82 -11.98
N GLU A 35 -2.01 10.85 -13.17
CA GLU A 35 -1.58 12.08 -13.83
C GLU A 35 -1.87 12.00 -15.32
N SER A 36 -2.50 13.05 -15.88
CA SER A 36 -2.85 13.11 -17.30
C SER A 36 -3.64 11.88 -17.81
N GLY A 37 -4.50 11.31 -16.95
CA GLY A 37 -5.28 10.10 -17.26
C GLY A 37 -4.53 8.78 -17.07
N GLU A 38 -3.25 8.80 -16.72
CA GLU A 38 -2.45 7.60 -16.45
C GLU A 38 -2.34 7.33 -14.95
N ILE A 39 -2.57 6.08 -14.52
CA ILE A 39 -2.30 5.64 -13.15
C ILE A 39 -0.81 5.36 -13.01
N LEU A 40 -0.14 6.17 -12.19
CA LEU A 40 1.29 6.07 -11.92
C LEU A 40 1.62 5.26 -10.66
N GLY A 41 0.65 5.05 -9.77
CA GLY A 41 0.85 4.18 -8.61
C GLY A 41 -0.42 3.89 -7.84
N ILE A 42 -0.36 2.84 -7.04
CA ILE A 42 -1.46 2.30 -6.25
C ILE A 42 -0.98 1.95 -4.84
N ALA A 43 -1.84 2.16 -3.85
CA ALA A 43 -1.71 1.58 -2.53
C ALA A 43 -3.06 1.02 -2.09
N ALA A 44 -3.10 -0.23 -1.65
CA ALA A 44 -4.34 -0.94 -1.35
C ALA A 44 -4.21 -1.81 -0.10
N LEU A 45 -5.32 -1.93 0.61
CA LEU A 45 -5.55 -2.86 1.69
C LEU A 45 -6.39 -4.00 1.14
N VAL A 46 -5.89 -5.22 1.26
CA VAL A 46 -6.48 -6.44 0.72
C VAL A 46 -6.78 -7.38 1.86
N ASN A 47 -8.01 -7.92 1.88
CA ASN A 47 -8.34 -9.01 2.78
C ASN A 47 -7.92 -10.34 2.16
N THR A 48 -6.98 -11.04 2.80
CA THR A 48 -6.49 -12.35 2.35
C THR A 48 -7.15 -13.53 3.10
N GLY A 49 -8.30 -13.30 3.74
CA GLY A 49 -9.02 -14.28 4.56
C GLY A 49 -8.73 -14.10 6.04
N ASP A 50 -7.49 -14.37 6.43
CA ASP A 50 -7.09 -14.42 7.84
C ASP A 50 -6.48 -13.10 8.36
N GLN A 51 -6.13 -12.19 7.44
CA GLN A 51 -5.43 -10.96 7.75
C GLN A 51 -5.62 -9.90 6.67
N LEU A 52 -5.39 -8.64 7.06
CA LEU A 52 -5.32 -7.52 6.13
C LEU A 52 -3.87 -7.31 5.68
N SER A 53 -3.67 -7.22 4.37
CA SER A 53 -2.37 -6.96 3.76
C SER A 53 -2.38 -5.61 3.05
N ALA A 54 -1.44 -4.75 3.40
CA ALA A 54 -1.16 -3.51 2.71
C ALA A 54 -0.16 -3.77 1.58
N ILE A 55 -0.53 -3.40 0.36
CA ILE A 55 0.31 -3.51 -0.83
C ILE A 55 0.43 -2.15 -1.51
N SER A 56 1.56 -1.89 -2.15
CA SER A 56 1.75 -0.70 -2.96
C SER A 56 2.69 -0.96 -4.12
N ALA A 57 2.44 -0.30 -5.23
CA ALA A 57 3.33 -0.31 -6.38
C ALA A 57 3.26 1.01 -7.14
N MET A 58 4.31 1.28 -7.91
CA MET A 58 4.45 2.51 -8.66
C MET A 58 5.18 2.26 -9.97
N LYS A 59 4.78 2.96 -11.03
CA LYS A 59 5.48 3.03 -12.31
C LYS A 59 6.69 3.95 -12.21
N GLU A 60 7.61 3.82 -13.16
CA GLU A 60 8.84 4.62 -13.22
C GLU A 60 8.57 6.14 -13.16
N GLY A 61 7.53 6.59 -13.86
CA GLY A 61 7.11 8.00 -13.87
C GLY A 61 6.70 8.57 -12.50
N MET A 62 6.40 7.72 -11.51
CA MET A 62 6.10 8.16 -10.15
C MET A 62 7.37 8.32 -9.29
N ARG A 63 8.46 7.61 -9.61
CA ARG A 63 9.69 7.60 -8.78
C ARG A 63 10.33 8.98 -8.62
N THR A 64 10.20 9.82 -9.64
CA THR A 64 10.70 11.21 -9.65
C THR A 64 9.78 12.19 -8.92
N LYS A 65 8.69 11.72 -8.28
CA LYS A 65 7.63 12.55 -7.69
C LYS A 65 7.44 12.29 -6.19
N PRO A 66 8.45 12.61 -5.35
CA PRO A 66 8.43 12.29 -3.92
C PRO A 66 7.24 12.92 -3.17
N VAL A 67 6.78 14.10 -3.59
CA VAL A 67 5.61 14.75 -3.00
C VAL A 67 4.33 13.97 -3.29
N SER A 68 4.15 13.48 -4.52
CA SER A 68 2.99 12.68 -4.91
C SER A 68 2.99 11.31 -4.24
N ILE A 69 4.16 10.68 -4.10
CA ILE A 69 4.34 9.44 -3.33
C ILE A 69 3.87 9.64 -1.90
N MET A 70 4.39 10.66 -1.20
CA MET A 70 4.03 10.91 0.20
C MET A 70 2.57 11.32 0.38
N LYS A 71 1.99 12.08 -0.55
CA LYS A 71 0.55 12.43 -0.50
C LYS A 71 -0.34 11.19 -0.67
N THR A 72 0.04 10.30 -1.60
CA THR A 72 -0.67 9.03 -1.81
C THR A 72 -0.58 8.15 -0.57
N ALA A 73 0.63 8.03 0.00
CA ALA A 73 0.86 7.27 1.23
C ALA A 73 0.05 7.80 2.42
N ARG A 74 -0.03 9.13 2.60
CA ARG A 74 -0.85 9.75 3.66
C ARG A 74 -2.33 9.43 3.48
N LYS A 75 -2.85 9.54 2.26
CA LYS A 75 -4.26 9.21 2.00
C LYS A 75 -4.56 7.72 2.17
N PHE A 76 -3.57 6.86 1.89
CA PHE A 76 -3.69 5.44 2.21
C PHE A 76 -3.65 5.18 3.72
N ALA A 77 -2.80 5.86 4.48
CA ALA A 77 -2.78 5.77 5.94
C ALA A 77 -4.12 6.17 6.58
N GLU A 78 -4.84 7.13 5.99
CA GLU A 78 -6.22 7.45 6.39
C GLU A 78 -7.21 6.29 6.18
N ILE A 79 -6.96 5.40 5.20
CA ILE A 79 -7.74 4.16 5.03
C ILE A 79 -7.38 3.19 6.15
N LEU A 80 -6.09 2.95 6.40
CA LEU A 80 -5.63 2.04 7.44
C LEU A 80 -6.16 2.45 8.83
N ASN A 81 -6.09 3.74 9.17
CA ASN A 81 -6.63 4.27 10.43
C ASN A 81 -8.14 4.07 10.61
N ARG A 82 -8.90 4.03 9.51
CA ARG A 82 -10.36 3.83 9.57
C ARG A 82 -10.75 2.38 9.78
N TYR A 83 -9.94 1.43 9.33
CA TYR A 83 -10.25 0.01 9.44
C TYR A 83 -10.05 -0.53 10.86
N GLY A 84 -9.17 0.07 11.66
CA GLY A 84 -8.95 -0.28 13.08
C GLY A 84 -8.32 -1.66 13.33
N GLN A 85 -8.36 -2.57 12.35
CA GLN A 85 -7.65 -3.83 12.35
C GLN A 85 -6.18 -3.64 11.93
N GLY A 86 -5.30 -4.47 12.49
CA GLY A 86 -3.90 -4.49 12.09
C GLY A 86 -3.74 -4.89 10.62
N ALA A 87 -2.72 -4.32 9.96
CA ALA A 87 -2.40 -4.67 8.58
C ALA A 87 -0.91 -4.96 8.42
N TYR A 88 -0.59 -5.97 7.62
CA TYR A 88 0.78 -6.39 7.35
C TYR A 88 1.28 -5.80 6.03
N ALA A 89 2.54 -5.44 5.96
CA ALA A 89 3.23 -5.09 4.73
C ALA A 89 4.59 -5.80 4.70
N GLN A 90 5.06 -6.16 3.51
CA GLN A 90 6.41 -6.67 3.32
C GLN A 90 7.22 -5.66 2.51
N ALA A 91 8.42 -5.32 2.98
CA ALA A 91 9.34 -4.51 2.22
C ALA A 91 9.85 -5.30 1.01
N SER A 92 9.68 -4.76 -0.20
CA SER A 92 10.22 -5.38 -1.41
C SER A 92 11.76 -5.29 -1.40
N SER A 93 12.43 -6.41 -1.68
CA SER A 93 13.88 -6.48 -1.85
C SER A 93 14.38 -5.78 -3.12
N GLU A 94 13.50 -5.60 -4.11
CA GLU A 94 13.80 -4.88 -5.35
C GLU A 94 13.74 -3.36 -5.16
N GLU A 95 13.00 -2.91 -4.15
CA GLU A 95 12.84 -1.50 -3.80
C GLU A 95 13.76 -1.11 -2.64
N LYS A 96 14.96 -0.60 -2.96
CA LYS A 96 15.99 -0.23 -1.97
C LYS A 96 15.49 0.68 -0.82
N ASN A 97 14.44 1.46 -1.06
CA ASN A 97 13.88 2.39 -0.08
C ASN A 97 12.60 1.88 0.60
N ALA A 98 12.12 0.67 0.31
CA ALA A 98 10.84 0.15 0.83
C ALA A 98 10.78 0.16 2.36
N ARG A 99 11.83 -0.34 3.03
CA ARG A 99 11.93 -0.34 4.50
C ARG A 99 11.81 1.07 5.08
N ASN A 100 12.62 2.00 4.59
CA ASN A 100 12.61 3.39 5.07
C ASN A 100 11.27 4.09 4.78
N PHE A 101 10.63 3.75 3.65
CA PHE A 101 9.33 4.26 3.29
C PHE A 101 8.23 3.77 4.24
N LEU A 102 8.17 2.48 4.56
CA LEU A 102 7.19 1.91 5.48
C LEU A 102 7.28 2.54 6.88
N LEU A 103 8.50 2.68 7.41
CA LEU A 103 8.76 3.37 8.68
C LEU A 103 8.31 4.84 8.62
N ARG A 104 8.61 5.55 7.53
CA ARG A 104 8.23 6.95 7.33
C ARG A 104 6.72 7.14 7.24
N VAL A 105 5.99 6.17 6.69
CA VAL A 105 4.53 6.21 6.56
C VAL A 105 3.83 5.89 7.88
N GLY A 106 4.50 5.18 8.79
CA GLY A 106 4.02 4.92 10.15
C GLY A 106 3.82 3.44 10.49
N PHE A 107 4.29 2.52 9.64
CA PHE A 107 4.35 1.11 10.00
C PHE A 107 5.46 0.88 11.04
N ASN A 108 5.27 -0.13 11.89
CA ASN A 108 6.29 -0.61 12.82
C ASN A 108 6.96 -1.87 12.24
N GLU A 109 8.26 -2.01 12.45
CA GLU A 109 8.98 -3.23 12.08
C GLU A 109 8.60 -4.36 13.04
N ALA A 110 8.26 -5.52 12.49
CA ALA A 110 7.90 -6.71 13.25
C ALA A 110 9.03 -7.74 13.26
N HIS A 111 9.38 -8.27 12.08
CA HIS A 111 10.49 -9.20 11.92
C HIS A 111 11.03 -9.20 10.49
N GLY A 112 12.33 -8.96 10.33
CA GLY A 112 12.98 -8.94 9.01
C GLY A 112 12.35 -7.88 8.12
N ASP A 113 11.82 -8.31 6.98
CA ASP A 113 11.16 -7.43 6.01
C ASP A 113 9.65 -7.25 6.26
N VAL A 114 9.13 -7.75 7.39
CA VAL A 114 7.70 -7.67 7.75
C VAL A 114 7.42 -6.48 8.65
N PHE A 115 6.41 -5.71 8.27
CA PHE A 115 5.96 -4.49 8.90
C PHE A 115 4.48 -4.58 9.26
N VAL A 116 4.10 -3.93 10.36
CA VAL A 116 2.73 -3.96 10.89
C VAL A 116 2.20 -2.56 11.16
N TRP A 117 0.94 -2.36 10.78
CA TRP A 117 0.13 -1.20 11.11
C TRP A 117 -0.81 -1.52 12.26
N GLY A 118 -1.07 -0.56 13.15
CA GLY A 118 -2.02 -0.70 14.26
C GLY A 118 -1.39 -0.91 15.64
N ASP A 119 -2.20 -0.72 16.69
CA ASP A 119 -1.73 -0.67 18.09
C ASP A 119 -1.52 -2.05 18.73
N GLU A 120 -2.03 -3.14 18.16
CA GLU A 120 -1.84 -4.49 18.71
C GLU A 120 -0.35 -4.85 18.86
N TRP A 121 0.49 -4.40 17.92
CA TRP A 121 1.95 -4.55 18.02
C TRP A 121 2.56 -3.78 19.21
N ARG A 122 2.06 -2.58 19.50
CA ARG A 122 2.56 -1.76 20.63
C ARG A 122 2.23 -2.38 21.99
N ASN A 123 1.16 -3.17 22.07
CA ASN A 123 0.72 -3.82 23.30
C ASN A 123 1.36 -5.20 23.52
N MET A 124 1.87 -5.87 22.48
CA MET A 124 2.58 -7.15 22.62
C MET A 124 4.02 -7.03 23.15
N HIS A 125 4.59 -5.82 23.12
CA HIS A 125 5.99 -5.56 23.52
C HIS A 125 6.13 -4.51 24.65
N ARG A 126 5.06 -4.28 25.42
CA ARG A 126 5.11 -3.60 26.72
C ARG A 126 5.13 -4.63 27.84
#